data_AF-A0A7S0B2V8-F1
#
_entry.id   AF-A0A7S0B2V8-F1
#
_cell.length_a   1.000
_cell.length_b   1.000
_cell.length_c   1.000
_cell.angle_alpha   90.00
_cell.angle_beta   90.00
_cell.angle_gamma   90.00
#
_symmetry.space_group_name_H-M   'P 1'
#
loop_
_entity.id
_entity.type
_entity.pdbx_description
1 polymer ?
#
loop_
_entity_poly.entity_id
_entity_poly.type
_entity_poly.pdbx_seq_one_letter_code
_entity_poly.pdbx_strand_id
1 'polypeptide(L)'
;EDLAVAVTGGLKLELRAVPLVPPGDTRFVRVLWHPLSDAHLGVLLSNGTWQLLNLSHRAAVADPEVLLNVTFGGSECEPGESVVDFAFGSPWLQGGGGPTCSEAAWLALVVIFLSTHGQLSIFGPVLPSIAVFPKAVLGALRSGGEGPNREAVAGSCGLAAAEWLRKTLLCSANRQDVTLPGAAPGAYVSVRHNLHMHGDAKAYHQQWRPLEQVPKEEYAECEESAKPPRHHRSGYCSVQLVAHSPVAVVARAMDSGLVEVLILSGPLGPGFDDRRAVPGARASSRPGEPLTCAVFEEVDLVLRQTRAPCVRLAPMPLQEDCEGGPWLLARSRAVVAAIELVWVGVLLRGLDAPLSGRLPSSVITTLVEVRAADGPCEIAGWQLLAKGLAPALPLAQPGASPAACAGLWLRIRAGGSAAAA
;
A
#
# COMPACT_ATOMS: atom_id res chain seq x y z
N GLU A 1 -32.83 -2.49 2.61
CA GLU A 1 -33.59 -1.54 3.46
C GLU A 1 -33.89 -2.27 4.76
N ASP A 2 -33.54 -1.63 5.88
CA ASP A 2 -33.68 -2.02 7.29
C ASP A 2 -32.97 -3.29 7.81
N LEU A 3 -31.77 -3.10 8.39
CA LEU A 3 -31.12 -4.09 9.25
C LEU A 3 -31.28 -3.68 10.73
N ALA A 4 -31.95 -4.55 11.49
CA ALA A 4 -32.16 -4.62 12.94
C ALA A 4 -31.66 -3.45 13.82
N VAL A 5 -32.62 -2.73 14.41
CA VAL A 5 -32.44 -1.74 15.46
C VAL A 5 -32.05 -2.45 16.77
N ALA A 6 -30.80 -2.33 17.19
CA ALA A 6 -30.43 -2.60 18.59
C ALA A 6 -30.79 -1.36 19.42
N VAL A 7 -31.85 -1.46 20.22
CA VAL A 7 -32.28 -0.39 21.12
C VAL A 7 -31.37 -0.41 22.36
N THR A 8 -30.33 0.40 22.35
CA THR A 8 -29.60 0.80 23.56
C THR A 8 -29.82 2.29 23.78
N GLY A 9 -30.73 2.63 24.70
CA GLY A 9 -30.84 3.96 25.31
C GLY A 9 -30.85 5.17 24.36
N GLY A 10 -32.01 5.48 23.76
CA GLY A 10 -32.37 6.86 23.37
C GLY A 10 -31.76 7.46 22.09
N LEU A 11 -30.76 6.84 21.45
CA LEU A 11 -30.26 7.27 20.15
C LEU A 11 -30.70 6.27 19.06
N LYS A 12 -31.66 6.68 18.20
CA LYS A 12 -31.94 5.96 16.95
C LYS A 12 -30.75 6.17 16.01
N LEU A 13 -29.84 5.20 15.97
CA LEU A 13 -28.80 5.13 14.95
C LEU A 13 -29.43 4.57 13.67
N GLU A 14 -29.68 5.43 12.68
CA GLU A 14 -30.03 5.00 11.33
C GLU A 14 -28.75 4.57 10.60
N LEU A 15 -28.53 3.28 10.49
CA LEU A 15 -27.45 2.71 9.67
C LEU A 15 -27.89 2.69 8.20
N ARG A 16 -27.17 3.41 7.35
CA ARG A 16 -27.35 3.37 5.90
C ARG A 16 -26.31 2.44 5.29
N ALA A 17 -26.77 1.43 4.57
CA ALA A 17 -25.92 0.57 3.76
C ALA A 17 -25.98 1.02 2.30
N VAL A 18 -24.82 1.25 1.69
CA VAL A 18 -24.70 1.52 0.25
C VAL A 18 -24.24 0.22 -0.42
N PRO A 19 -25.12 -0.49 -1.16
CA PRO A 19 -24.71 -1.71 -1.86
C PRO A 19 -23.80 -1.35 -3.04
N LEU A 20 -22.64 -1.99 -3.10
CA LEU A 20 -21.76 -1.94 -4.26
C LEU A 20 -21.96 -3.23 -5.06
N VAL A 21 -22.28 -3.09 -6.34
CA VAL A 21 -22.48 -4.21 -7.27
C VAL A 21 -21.42 -4.10 -8.37
N PRO A 22 -20.63 -5.14 -8.64
CA PRO A 22 -19.63 -5.09 -9.70
C PRO A 22 -20.33 -4.92 -11.07
N PRO A 23 -19.73 -4.20 -12.03
CA PRO A 23 -20.33 -3.99 -13.34
C PRO A 23 -20.29 -5.28 -14.18
N GLY A 24 -21.41 -5.59 -14.85
CA GLY A 24 -21.53 -6.75 -15.75
C GLY A 24 -21.29 -8.09 -15.04
N ASP A 25 -20.55 -8.99 -15.71
CA ASP A 25 -20.23 -10.33 -15.19
C ASP A 25 -18.92 -10.38 -14.37
N THR A 26 -18.42 -9.23 -13.94
CA THR A 26 -17.16 -9.14 -13.16
C THR A 26 -17.39 -9.37 -11.67
N ARG A 27 -16.31 -9.65 -10.93
CA ARG A 27 -16.32 -9.83 -9.47
C ARG A 27 -15.30 -8.91 -8.81
N PHE A 28 -15.58 -8.51 -7.57
CA PHE A 28 -14.58 -7.83 -6.74
C PHE A 28 -13.47 -8.80 -6.32
N VAL A 29 -12.23 -8.49 -6.67
CA VAL A 29 -11.03 -9.25 -6.27
C VAL A 29 -10.48 -8.69 -4.96
N ARG A 30 -10.33 -7.36 -4.88
CA ARG A 30 -9.85 -6.65 -3.69
C ARG A 30 -10.48 -5.27 -3.60
N VAL A 31 -10.75 -4.84 -2.37
CA VAL A 31 -11.28 -3.52 -2.05
C VAL A 31 -10.47 -2.94 -0.89
N LEU A 32 -10.00 -1.70 -1.02
CA LEU A 32 -9.26 -0.98 0.01
C LEU A 32 -9.75 0.46 0.12
N TRP A 33 -9.78 0.99 1.35
CA TRP A 33 -9.96 2.42 1.56
C TRP A 33 -8.74 3.19 1.07
N HIS A 34 -8.98 4.34 0.45
CA HIS A 34 -7.89 5.24 0.09
C HIS A 34 -7.29 5.84 1.38
N PRO A 35 -5.97 5.81 1.59
CA PRO A 35 -5.35 6.24 2.86
C PRO A 35 -5.47 7.73 3.16
N LEU A 36 -5.82 8.53 2.16
CA LEU A 36 -6.06 9.97 2.26
C LEU A 36 -7.55 10.35 2.33
N SER A 37 -8.49 9.40 2.25
CA SER A 37 -9.91 9.74 2.17
C SER A 37 -10.81 8.66 2.78
N ASP A 38 -11.72 9.10 3.64
CA ASP A 38 -12.76 8.28 4.26
C ASP A 38 -14.01 8.09 3.38
N ALA A 39 -14.03 8.74 2.21
CA ALA A 39 -15.12 8.63 1.25
C ALA A 39 -14.77 7.79 0.01
N HIS A 40 -13.52 7.32 -0.12
CA HIS A 40 -13.05 6.70 -1.36
C HIS A 40 -12.56 5.26 -1.19
N LEU A 41 -12.95 4.41 -2.14
CA LEU A 41 -12.54 3.02 -2.23
C LEU A 41 -11.81 2.73 -3.53
N GLY A 42 -10.63 2.12 -3.44
CA GLY A 42 -10.02 1.42 -4.56
C GLY A 42 -10.65 0.04 -4.70
N VAL A 43 -11.04 -0.34 -5.91
CA VAL A 43 -11.69 -1.61 -6.23
C VAL A 43 -11.00 -2.25 -7.42
N LEU A 44 -10.47 -3.46 -7.21
CA LEU A 44 -9.94 -4.32 -8.27
C LEU A 44 -11.01 -5.31 -8.73
N LEU A 45 -11.26 -5.34 -10.03
CA LEU A 45 -12.23 -6.24 -10.67
C LEU A 45 -11.52 -7.44 -11.31
N SER A 46 -12.26 -8.55 -11.44
CA SER A 46 -11.75 -9.83 -11.96
C SER A 46 -11.34 -9.80 -13.43
N ASN A 47 -11.72 -8.75 -14.16
CA ASN A 47 -11.29 -8.50 -15.55
C ASN A 47 -9.97 -7.70 -15.61
N GLY A 48 -9.31 -7.45 -14.48
CA GLY A 48 -8.05 -6.71 -14.40
C GLY A 48 -8.20 -5.19 -14.38
N THR A 49 -9.43 -4.65 -14.41
CA THR A 49 -9.65 -3.21 -14.29
C THR A 49 -9.66 -2.79 -12.83
N TRP A 50 -9.14 -1.60 -12.56
CA TRP A 50 -9.15 -0.99 -11.23
C TRP A 50 -9.88 0.34 -11.24
N GLN A 51 -10.67 0.58 -10.20
CA GLN A 51 -11.53 1.75 -10.06
C GLN A 51 -11.31 2.46 -8.73
N LEU A 52 -11.30 3.79 -8.75
CA LEU A 52 -11.45 4.62 -7.55
C LEU A 52 -12.89 5.13 -7.47
N LEU A 53 -13.63 4.69 -6.45
CA LEU A 53 -15.04 5.03 -6.25
C LEU A 53 -15.16 6.09 -5.15
N ASN A 54 -15.96 7.13 -5.39
CA ASN A 54 -16.33 8.12 -4.38
C ASN A 54 -17.72 7.81 -3.81
N LEU A 55 -17.76 7.26 -2.60
CA LEU A 55 -18.99 6.83 -1.93
C LEU A 55 -19.91 7.97 -1.51
N SER A 56 -19.42 9.21 -1.50
CA SER A 56 -20.31 10.37 -1.31
C SER A 56 -21.18 10.64 -2.54
N HIS A 57 -20.81 10.08 -3.70
CA HIS A 57 -21.56 10.19 -4.95
C HIS A 57 -22.51 8.99 -5.14
N ARG A 58 -23.80 9.26 -5.36
CA ARG A 58 -24.82 8.21 -5.51
C ARG A 58 -24.56 7.25 -6.68
N ALA A 59 -23.83 7.70 -7.70
CA ALA A 59 -23.52 6.94 -8.90
C ALA A 59 -22.08 6.40 -8.93
N ALA A 60 -21.39 6.31 -7.79
CA ALA A 60 -19.97 6.00 -7.70
C ALA A 60 -19.52 4.78 -8.54
N VAL A 61 -20.35 3.75 -8.62
CA VAL A 61 -20.07 2.52 -9.38
C VAL A 61 -20.20 2.72 -10.90
N ALA A 62 -21.17 3.53 -11.34
CA ALA A 62 -21.41 3.79 -12.75
C ALA A 62 -20.44 4.84 -13.32
N ASP A 63 -19.90 5.70 -12.45
CA ASP A 63 -19.00 6.79 -12.81
C ASP A 63 -17.84 6.85 -11.81
N PRO A 64 -16.83 5.96 -11.95
CA PRO A 64 -15.66 5.95 -11.08
C PRO A 64 -14.81 7.20 -11.34
N GLU A 65 -14.25 7.78 -10.27
CA GLU A 65 -13.34 8.94 -10.35
C GLU A 65 -12.07 8.61 -11.16
N VAL A 66 -11.57 7.40 -10.99
CA VAL A 66 -10.41 6.91 -11.73
C VAL A 66 -10.72 5.51 -12.24
N LEU A 67 -10.44 5.27 -13.52
CA LEU A 67 -10.50 3.95 -14.14
C LEU A 67 -9.14 3.65 -14.78
N LEU A 68 -8.48 2.61 -14.28
CA LEU A 68 -7.18 2.15 -14.77
C LEU A 68 -7.31 0.76 -15.38
N ASN A 69 -6.66 0.58 -16.53
CA ASN A 69 -6.45 -0.72 -17.15
C ASN A 69 -4.96 -1.03 -16.96
N VAL A 70 -4.65 -2.00 -16.10
CA VAL A 70 -3.28 -2.39 -15.79
C VAL A 70 -2.77 -3.31 -16.90
N THR A 71 -1.61 -3.01 -17.49
CA THR A 71 -1.09 -3.74 -18.65
C THR A 71 0.24 -4.43 -18.39
N PHE A 72 0.93 -4.07 -17.30
CA PHE A 72 2.30 -4.50 -17.02
C PHE A 72 3.27 -4.21 -18.18
N GLY A 73 2.99 -3.17 -18.96
CA GLY A 73 3.92 -2.62 -19.96
C GLY A 73 3.87 -3.25 -21.36
N GLY A 74 2.90 -4.13 -21.63
CA GLY A 74 2.76 -4.80 -22.93
C GLY A 74 1.33 -4.82 -23.48
N SER A 75 1.20 -4.81 -24.81
CA SER A 75 -0.06 -5.13 -25.51
C SER A 75 -0.34 -6.64 -25.56
N GLU A 76 0.66 -7.45 -25.25
CA GLU A 76 0.62 -8.91 -25.22
C GLU A 76 1.19 -9.37 -23.88
N CYS A 77 0.41 -9.20 -22.80
CA CYS A 77 0.74 -9.82 -21.51
C CYS A 77 0.95 -11.33 -21.72
N GLU A 78 1.83 -11.95 -20.94
CA GLU A 78 2.02 -13.41 -21.06
C GLU A 78 0.66 -14.12 -20.90
N PRO A 79 0.39 -15.19 -21.66
CA PRO A 79 -0.88 -15.91 -21.56
C PRO A 79 -1.16 -16.31 -20.10
N GLY A 80 -2.24 -15.77 -19.52
CA GLY A 80 -2.61 -16.03 -18.12
C GLY A 80 -2.11 -15.01 -17.10
N GLU A 81 -1.42 -13.95 -17.53
CA GLU A 81 -1.11 -12.82 -16.67
C GLU A 81 -2.38 -12.03 -16.32
N SER A 82 -2.61 -11.84 -15.02
CA SER A 82 -3.72 -11.03 -14.52
C SER A 82 -3.34 -10.33 -13.23
N VAL A 83 -3.99 -9.22 -12.94
CA VAL A 83 -3.80 -8.49 -11.67
C VAL A 83 -4.45 -9.28 -10.54
N VAL A 84 -3.66 -9.64 -9.53
CA VAL A 84 -4.14 -10.41 -8.37
C VAL A 84 -4.37 -9.55 -7.14
N ASP A 85 -3.67 -8.43 -7.04
CA ASP A 85 -3.63 -7.64 -5.83
C ASP A 85 -3.21 -6.19 -6.10
N PHE A 86 -3.52 -5.29 -5.16
CA PHE A 86 -3.01 -3.93 -5.18
C PHE A 86 -2.81 -3.36 -3.76
N ALA A 87 -1.92 -2.38 -3.65
CA ALA A 87 -1.68 -1.61 -2.45
C ALA A 87 -1.62 -0.11 -2.77
N PHE A 88 -2.24 0.70 -1.91
CA PHE A 88 -2.03 2.14 -1.93
C PHE A 88 -0.70 2.48 -1.28
N GLY A 89 -0.02 3.48 -1.83
CA GLY A 89 0.94 4.25 -1.08
C GLY A 89 0.26 5.03 0.02
N SER A 90 0.91 5.17 1.18
CA SER A 90 0.30 5.79 2.36
C SER A 90 1.28 6.77 3.00
N PRO A 91 0.91 8.05 3.20
CA PRO A 91 1.80 9.02 3.84
C PRO A 91 2.10 8.68 5.30
N TRP A 92 1.33 7.73 5.87
CA TRP A 92 1.40 7.30 7.26
C TRP A 92 2.37 6.14 7.48
N LEU A 93 3.02 5.61 6.43
CA LEU A 93 4.00 4.54 6.56
C LEU A 93 5.27 5.02 7.26
N GLN A 94 5.93 4.12 8.00
CA GLN A 94 7.21 4.41 8.64
C GLN A 94 8.27 4.81 7.59
N GLY A 95 9.08 5.82 7.91
CA GLY A 95 9.93 6.50 6.93
C GLY A 95 9.22 7.57 6.09
N GLY A 96 7.88 7.70 6.17
CA GLY A 96 7.12 8.80 5.56
C GLY A 96 7.28 10.15 6.28
N GLY A 97 8.00 10.16 7.41
CA GLY A 97 8.07 11.26 8.39
C GLY A 97 9.43 11.95 8.52
N GLY A 98 10.29 11.90 7.50
CA GLY A 98 11.34 12.92 7.35
C GLY A 98 10.76 14.12 6.59
N PRO A 99 10.69 15.34 7.15
CA PRO A 99 10.05 16.52 6.52
C PRO A 99 10.73 17.04 5.23
N THR A 100 11.62 16.26 4.60
CA THR A 100 12.53 16.69 3.54
C THR A 100 12.60 15.79 2.30
N CYS A 101 12.01 14.58 2.31
CA CYS A 101 12.10 13.66 1.15
C CYS A 101 10.87 13.78 0.22
N SER A 102 11.03 14.47 -0.91
CA SER A 102 9.96 14.66 -1.90
C SER A 102 9.52 13.36 -2.58
N GLU A 103 10.41 12.38 -2.75
CA GLU A 103 10.10 11.09 -3.37
C GLU A 103 9.15 10.26 -2.51
N ALA A 104 9.40 10.21 -1.19
CA ALA A 104 8.51 9.55 -0.24
C ALA A 104 7.10 10.15 -0.22
N ALA A 105 7.00 11.47 -0.45
CA ALA A 105 5.72 12.17 -0.55
C ALA A 105 4.97 11.84 -1.86
N TRP A 106 5.68 11.62 -2.97
CA TRP A 106 5.07 11.14 -4.21
C TRP A 106 4.64 9.69 -4.13
N LEU A 107 5.39 8.84 -3.43
CA LEU A 107 5.00 7.46 -3.15
C LEU A 107 3.71 7.36 -2.33
N ALA A 108 3.39 8.34 -1.50
CA ALA A 108 2.09 8.40 -0.83
C ALA A 108 0.90 8.59 -1.80
N LEU A 109 1.15 8.90 -3.08
CA LEU A 109 0.17 9.15 -4.11
C LEU A 109 0.14 8.06 -5.19
N VAL A 110 0.75 6.90 -4.97
CA VAL A 110 0.77 5.81 -5.95
C VAL A 110 -0.19 4.68 -5.61
N VAL A 111 -0.54 3.89 -6.62
CA VAL A 111 -1.12 2.56 -6.47
C VAL A 111 -0.17 1.55 -7.10
N ILE A 112 0.16 0.49 -6.36
CA ILE A 112 1.02 -0.60 -6.80
C ILE A 112 0.14 -1.83 -7.05
N PHE A 113 0.28 -2.42 -8.22
CA PHE A 113 -0.42 -3.62 -8.68
C PHE A 113 0.56 -4.79 -8.78
N LEU A 114 0.06 -5.99 -8.52
CA LEU A 114 0.81 -7.23 -8.61
C LEU A 114 0.14 -8.16 -9.62
N SER A 115 0.94 -8.75 -10.50
CA SER A 115 0.49 -9.77 -11.44
C SER A 115 0.56 -11.18 -10.85
N THR A 116 -0.18 -12.14 -11.41
CA THR A 116 -0.09 -13.57 -11.09
C THR A 116 1.33 -14.12 -11.19
N HIS A 117 2.16 -13.55 -12.07
CA HIS A 117 3.55 -13.93 -12.30
C HIS A 117 4.57 -13.11 -11.50
N GLY A 118 4.11 -12.18 -10.66
CA GLY A 118 4.95 -11.40 -9.76
C GLY A 118 5.35 -10.03 -10.29
N GLN A 119 4.94 -9.67 -11.50
CA GLN A 119 5.28 -8.36 -12.06
C GLN A 119 4.61 -7.25 -11.25
N LEU A 120 5.33 -6.15 -11.08
CA LEU A 120 4.81 -4.95 -10.43
C LEU A 120 4.42 -3.92 -11.49
N SER A 121 3.32 -3.22 -11.25
CA SER A 121 2.92 -2.06 -12.04
C SER A 121 2.53 -0.92 -11.08
N ILE A 122 3.08 0.27 -11.29
CA ILE A 122 2.93 1.40 -10.39
C ILE A 122 2.28 2.55 -11.15
N PHE A 123 1.14 3.03 -10.67
CA PHE A 123 0.45 4.20 -11.21
C PHE A 123 0.55 5.36 -10.24
N GLY A 124 0.87 6.55 -10.74
CA GLY A 124 0.86 7.76 -9.92
C GLY A 124 0.95 9.05 -10.72
N PRO A 125 0.35 10.15 -10.23
CA PRO A 125 -0.37 10.25 -8.97
C PRO A 125 -1.84 9.82 -9.09
N VAL A 126 -2.32 9.01 -8.15
CA VAL A 126 -3.72 8.62 -7.97
C VAL A 126 -4.24 9.33 -6.73
N LEU A 127 -5.19 10.26 -6.92
CA LEU A 127 -5.66 11.15 -5.86
C LEU A 127 -7.19 11.25 -5.87
N PRO A 128 -7.87 10.98 -4.73
CA PRO A 128 -9.32 11.16 -4.63
C PRO A 128 -9.68 12.65 -4.62
N SER A 129 -10.86 12.98 -5.16
CA SER A 129 -11.40 14.35 -5.23
C SER A 129 -11.29 15.16 -3.94
N ILE A 130 -11.40 14.47 -2.80
CA ILE A 130 -11.29 15.00 -1.46
C ILE A 130 -10.26 14.14 -0.72
N ALA A 131 -9.11 14.74 -0.43
CA ALA A 131 -8.02 14.10 0.30
C ALA A 131 -7.63 14.92 1.54
N VAL A 132 -7.17 14.26 2.59
CA VAL A 132 -6.60 14.87 3.80
C VAL A 132 -5.12 14.51 3.88
N PHE A 133 -4.27 15.53 4.00
CA PHE A 133 -2.82 15.39 4.02
C PHE A 133 -2.22 15.93 5.32
N PRO A 134 -1.15 15.29 5.84
CA PRO A 134 -0.23 15.96 6.74
C PRO A 134 0.41 17.18 6.04
N LYS A 135 0.48 18.33 6.72
CA LYS A 135 1.14 19.54 6.16
C LYS A 135 2.60 19.29 5.79
N ALA A 136 3.30 18.43 6.53
CA ALA A 136 4.68 18.06 6.24
C ALA A 136 4.84 17.41 4.86
N VAL A 137 3.92 16.53 4.46
CA VAL A 137 3.91 15.88 3.13
C VAL A 137 3.71 16.92 2.03
N LEU A 138 2.78 17.86 2.21
CA LEU A 138 2.58 18.96 1.25
C LEU A 138 3.80 19.90 1.18
N GLY A 139 4.49 20.09 2.31
CA GLY A 139 5.76 20.82 2.40
C GLY A 139 6.86 20.15 1.60
N ALA A 140 7.04 18.84 1.75
CA ALA A 140 8.02 18.04 1.03
C ALA A 140 7.77 18.02 -0.50
N LEU A 141 6.50 17.95 -0.92
CA LEU A 141 6.13 18.08 -2.33
C LEU A 141 6.48 19.48 -2.87
N ARG A 142 6.32 20.53 -2.07
CA ARG A 142 6.66 21.91 -2.47
C ARG A 142 8.17 22.15 -2.53
N SER A 143 8.93 21.67 -1.54
CA SER A 143 10.38 21.89 -1.48
C SER A 143 11.13 21.22 -2.63
N GLY A 144 10.60 20.13 -3.17
CA GLY A 144 11.07 19.57 -4.44
C GLY A 144 10.91 20.53 -5.63
N GLY A 145 9.96 21.47 -5.60
CA GLY A 145 9.68 22.39 -6.72
C GLY A 145 10.43 23.74 -6.68
N GLU A 146 11.03 24.14 -5.57
CA GLU A 146 11.44 25.55 -5.33
C GLU A 146 12.89 25.77 -4.85
N GLY A 147 13.73 24.73 -4.78
CA GLY A 147 15.14 24.84 -4.36
C GLY A 147 16.13 25.32 -5.44
N PRO A 148 17.37 25.74 -5.07
CA PRO A 148 18.43 26.16 -6.00
C PRO A 148 18.93 25.02 -6.91
N ASN A 149 18.65 23.76 -6.56
CA ASN A 149 18.83 22.58 -7.41
C ASN A 149 17.62 22.35 -8.35
N ARG A 150 17.13 23.43 -8.98
CA ARG A 150 15.99 23.41 -9.90
C ARG A 150 16.21 22.44 -11.06
N GLU A 151 17.45 22.26 -11.51
CA GLU A 151 17.79 21.34 -12.61
C GLU A 151 17.79 19.86 -12.18
N ALA A 152 18.15 19.54 -10.93
CA ALA A 152 18.12 18.17 -10.43
C ALA A 152 16.70 17.68 -10.15
N VAL A 153 15.80 18.56 -9.66
CA VAL A 153 14.40 18.19 -9.38
C VAL A 153 13.46 18.45 -10.57
N ALA A 154 13.77 19.39 -11.46
CA ALA A 154 13.16 19.43 -12.80
C ALA A 154 13.46 18.13 -13.58
N GLY A 155 14.59 17.47 -13.30
CA GLY A 155 14.91 16.13 -13.79
C GLY A 155 13.99 15.02 -13.24
N SER A 156 13.45 15.16 -12.02
CA SER A 156 12.65 14.13 -11.33
C SER A 156 11.13 14.26 -11.53
N CYS A 157 10.58 15.48 -11.59
CA CYS A 157 9.12 15.68 -11.69
C CYS A 157 8.62 16.15 -13.06
N GLY A 158 9.48 16.70 -13.93
CA GLY A 158 9.04 17.25 -15.22
C GLY A 158 8.08 18.45 -15.09
N LEU A 159 7.97 19.27 -16.15
CA LEU A 159 7.14 20.49 -16.15
C LEU A 159 5.66 20.20 -15.89
N ALA A 160 5.17 19.09 -16.45
CA ALA A 160 3.78 18.66 -16.31
C ALA A 160 3.43 18.39 -14.84
N ALA A 161 4.25 17.65 -14.09
CA ALA A 161 3.91 17.36 -12.71
C ALA A 161 4.06 18.57 -11.78
N ALA A 162 4.99 19.48 -12.04
CA ALA A 162 5.08 20.75 -11.31
C ALA A 162 3.81 21.60 -11.54
N GLU A 163 3.32 21.66 -12.79
CA GLU A 163 2.08 22.36 -13.12
C GLU A 163 0.86 21.70 -12.46
N TRP A 164 0.75 20.38 -12.54
CA TRP A 164 -0.28 19.61 -11.84
C TRP A 164 -0.23 19.87 -10.34
N LEU A 165 0.95 19.76 -9.73
CA LEU A 165 1.13 19.96 -8.30
C LEU A 165 0.64 21.35 -7.89
N ARG A 166 1.04 22.41 -8.62
CA ARG A 166 0.62 23.80 -8.36
C ARG A 166 -0.88 24.01 -8.50
N LYS A 167 -1.51 23.45 -9.55
CA LYS A 167 -2.94 23.61 -9.84
C LYS A 167 -3.84 22.79 -8.92
N THR A 168 -3.32 21.69 -8.37
CA THR A 168 -4.12 20.70 -7.63
C THR A 168 -3.85 20.79 -6.14
N LEU A 169 -2.71 20.25 -5.70
CA LEU A 169 -2.36 20.15 -4.30
C LEU A 169 -1.90 21.50 -3.77
N LEU A 170 -1.08 22.23 -4.52
CA LEU A 170 -0.56 23.61 -4.44
C LEU A 170 -1.53 24.74 -4.12
N CYS A 171 -2.73 24.66 -4.69
CA CYS A 171 -3.62 25.80 -4.85
C CYS A 171 -4.27 26.18 -3.51
N SER A 172 -4.07 27.42 -3.06
CA SER A 172 -4.66 27.90 -1.80
C SER A 172 -6.19 27.88 -1.82
N ALA A 173 -6.82 28.10 -2.97
CA ALA A 173 -8.28 28.06 -3.12
C ALA A 173 -8.87 26.65 -2.90
N ASN A 174 -8.05 25.60 -3.03
CA ASN A 174 -8.47 24.20 -2.90
C ASN A 174 -8.18 23.64 -1.51
N ARG A 175 -7.58 24.42 -0.60
CA ARG A 175 -7.05 23.96 0.69
C ARG A 175 -7.88 24.50 1.84
N GLN A 176 -8.12 23.63 2.81
CA GLN A 176 -8.73 24.00 4.08
C GLN A 176 -8.01 23.29 5.21
N ASP A 177 -7.62 24.02 6.27
CA ASP A 177 -7.06 23.40 7.47
C ASP A 177 -8.12 22.53 8.16
N VAL A 178 -7.70 21.34 8.60
CA VAL A 178 -8.58 20.37 9.27
C VAL A 178 -8.04 20.04 10.65
N THR A 179 -8.94 19.99 11.63
CA THR A 179 -8.63 19.52 12.97
C THR A 179 -8.96 18.03 13.06
N LEU A 180 -7.95 17.19 13.30
CA LEU A 180 -8.12 15.77 13.57
C LEU A 180 -8.01 15.49 15.08
N PRO A 181 -8.80 14.56 15.64
CA PRO A 181 -8.66 14.16 17.04
C PRO A 181 -7.24 13.67 17.33
N GLY A 182 -6.62 14.17 18.41
CA GLY A 182 -5.27 13.80 18.82
C GLY A 182 -4.13 14.45 18.03
N ALA A 183 -4.44 15.30 17.04
CA ALA A 183 -3.45 16.04 16.26
C ALA A 183 -3.22 17.46 16.78
N ALA A 184 -2.02 17.99 16.56
CA ALA A 184 -1.77 19.42 16.77
C ALA A 184 -2.66 20.29 15.85
N PRO A 185 -3.20 21.42 16.33
CA PRO A 185 -3.98 22.33 15.51
C PRO A 185 -3.22 22.74 14.24
N GLY A 186 -3.88 22.61 13.10
CA GLY A 186 -3.29 22.95 11.81
C GLY A 186 -2.23 21.96 11.31
N ALA A 187 -2.09 20.76 11.86
CA ALA A 187 -1.20 19.73 11.34
C ALA A 187 -1.65 19.14 9.99
N TYR A 188 -2.95 19.27 9.67
CA TYR A 188 -3.57 18.63 8.51
C TYR A 188 -4.31 19.61 7.61
N VAL A 189 -4.35 19.30 6.32
CA VAL A 189 -5.04 20.08 5.27
C VAL A 189 -5.92 19.14 4.46
N SER A 190 -7.20 19.49 4.32
CA SER A 190 -8.05 18.93 3.27
C SER A 190 -7.78 19.66 1.97
N VAL A 191 -7.59 18.88 0.92
CA VAL A 191 -7.49 19.35 -0.45
C VAL A 191 -8.71 18.86 -1.22
N ARG A 192 -9.40 19.78 -1.89
CA ARG A 192 -10.51 19.47 -2.80
C ARG A 192 -10.15 19.88 -4.21
N HIS A 193 -10.20 18.95 -5.15
CA HIS A 193 -9.87 19.25 -6.55
C HIS A 193 -10.81 18.55 -7.51
N ASN A 194 -10.98 19.13 -8.69
CA ASN A 194 -11.87 18.59 -9.73
C ASN A 194 -11.13 17.71 -10.75
N LEU A 195 -9.86 17.38 -10.51
CA LEU A 195 -9.09 16.57 -11.46
C LEU A 195 -9.59 15.13 -11.61
N HIS A 196 -10.29 14.61 -10.60
CA HIS A 196 -10.92 13.29 -10.59
C HIS A 196 -12.02 13.09 -11.65
N MET A 197 -12.40 14.13 -12.42
CA MET A 197 -13.29 13.96 -13.56
C MET A 197 -12.55 13.42 -14.79
N HIS A 198 -11.66 12.44 -14.63
CA HIS A 198 -10.91 11.82 -15.74
C HIS A 198 -11.83 11.10 -16.76
N GLY A 199 -13.09 10.84 -16.39
CA GLY A 199 -14.16 10.37 -17.27
C GLY A 199 -14.96 11.46 -17.98
N ASP A 200 -14.83 12.74 -17.58
CA ASP A 200 -15.62 13.83 -18.15
C ASP A 200 -14.90 14.48 -19.34
N ALA A 201 -15.62 14.67 -20.44
CA ALA A 201 -15.10 14.88 -21.80
C ALA A 201 -14.37 16.23 -22.06
N LYS A 202 -14.01 16.99 -21.02
CA LYS A 202 -13.28 18.24 -21.18
C LYS A 202 -11.77 17.98 -21.34
N ALA A 203 -11.16 18.65 -22.31
CA ALA A 203 -9.74 18.50 -22.68
C ALA A 203 -8.75 18.62 -21.50
N TYR A 204 -9.11 19.37 -20.44
CA TYR A 204 -8.30 19.53 -19.24
C TYR A 204 -8.11 18.22 -18.45
N HIS A 205 -9.14 17.38 -18.36
CA HIS A 205 -9.10 16.15 -17.54
C HIS A 205 -8.39 14.99 -18.24
N GLN A 206 -8.40 14.98 -19.58
CA GLN A 206 -7.68 14.00 -20.39
C GLN A 206 -6.15 14.18 -20.36
N GLN A 207 -5.66 15.36 -19.99
CA GLN A 207 -4.22 15.67 -19.96
C GLN A 207 -3.49 15.05 -18.75
N TRP A 208 -4.21 14.75 -17.66
CA TRP A 208 -3.60 14.38 -16.38
C TRP A 208 -3.89 12.93 -15.97
N ARG A 209 -3.97 12.02 -16.94
CA ARG A 209 -4.16 10.59 -16.66
C ARG A 209 -2.89 9.99 -16.02
N PRO A 210 -2.97 9.26 -14.90
CA PRO A 210 -1.81 8.62 -14.28
C PRO A 210 -1.11 7.67 -15.26
N LEU A 211 0.21 7.80 -15.37
CA LEU A 211 1.06 6.93 -16.19
C LEU A 211 1.36 5.62 -15.46
N GLU A 212 1.37 4.52 -16.20
CA GLU A 212 1.86 3.23 -15.74
C GLU A 212 3.40 3.18 -15.79
N GLN A 213 4.03 2.84 -14.67
CA GLN A 213 5.47 2.56 -14.57
C GLN A 213 5.65 1.11 -14.18
N VAL A 214 6.42 0.37 -14.98
CA VAL A 214 6.69 -1.05 -14.76
C VAL A 214 8.16 -1.20 -14.39
N PRO A 215 8.47 -1.51 -13.11
CA PRO A 215 9.85 -1.74 -12.70
C PRO A 215 10.46 -2.92 -13.46
N LYS A 216 11.69 -2.76 -13.95
CA LYS A 216 12.47 -3.88 -14.48
C LYS A 216 13.10 -4.65 -13.32
N GLU A 217 12.78 -5.93 -13.21
CA GLU A 217 13.38 -6.79 -12.19
C GLU A 217 14.83 -7.12 -12.56
N GLU A 218 15.77 -6.70 -11.71
CA GLU A 218 17.18 -7.05 -11.78
C GLU A 218 17.36 -8.44 -11.17
N TYR A 219 17.55 -9.43 -12.03
CA TYR A 219 18.05 -10.72 -11.58
C TYR A 219 19.54 -10.56 -11.34
N ALA A 220 19.98 -10.80 -10.10
CA ALA A 220 21.41 -10.97 -9.85
C ALA A 220 21.90 -12.12 -10.74
N GLU A 221 22.76 -11.81 -11.71
CA GLU A 221 23.49 -12.79 -12.52
C GLU A 221 24.52 -13.50 -11.63
N CYS A 222 24.05 -14.22 -10.62
CA CYS A 222 24.81 -15.34 -10.06
C CYS A 222 24.49 -16.53 -10.96
N GLU A 223 25.44 -16.85 -11.84
CA GLU A 223 25.54 -18.17 -12.46
C GLU A 223 25.23 -19.23 -11.37
N GLU A 224 24.20 -20.05 -11.61
CA GLU A 224 23.61 -21.08 -10.72
C GLU A 224 22.31 -20.78 -9.94
N SER A 225 21.69 -19.59 -10.00
CA SER A 225 20.33 -19.43 -9.43
C SER A 225 19.24 -19.87 -10.42
N ALA A 226 19.13 -21.19 -10.65
CA ALA A 226 17.87 -21.74 -11.12
C ALA A 226 16.81 -21.36 -10.08
N LYS A 227 15.81 -20.55 -10.45
CA LYS A 227 14.68 -20.20 -9.58
C LYS A 227 14.26 -21.46 -8.82
N PRO A 228 14.17 -21.44 -7.47
CA PRO A 228 13.85 -22.63 -6.72
C PRO A 228 12.58 -23.29 -7.31
N PRO A 229 12.47 -24.62 -7.34
CA PRO A 229 11.33 -25.33 -7.93
C PRO A 229 9.97 -24.91 -7.35
N ARG A 230 9.96 -24.20 -6.21
CA ARG A 230 8.78 -23.58 -5.59
C ARG A 230 8.20 -22.41 -6.39
N HIS A 231 9.03 -21.57 -7.03
CA HIS A 231 8.56 -20.44 -7.85
C HIS A 231 7.81 -20.91 -9.11
N HIS A 232 8.07 -22.13 -9.59
CA HIS A 232 7.45 -22.67 -10.80
C HIS A 232 6.06 -23.27 -10.59
N ARG A 233 5.59 -23.43 -9.34
CA ARG A 233 4.33 -24.13 -9.03
C ARG A 233 3.29 -23.26 -8.31
N SER A 234 3.61 -21.99 -8.05
CA SER A 234 2.92 -21.19 -7.05
C SER A 234 2.70 -19.76 -7.56
N GLY A 235 1.45 -19.28 -7.53
CA GLY A 235 1.10 -17.95 -8.03
C GLY A 235 1.29 -16.87 -6.99
N TYR A 236 1.62 -15.65 -7.43
CA TYR A 236 1.60 -14.49 -6.55
C TYR A 236 0.16 -14.12 -6.16
N CYS A 237 -0.02 -13.63 -4.92
CA CYS A 237 -1.36 -13.40 -4.38
C CYS A 237 -1.51 -12.16 -3.48
N SER A 238 -0.43 -11.53 -3.04
CA SER A 238 -0.53 -10.31 -2.23
C SER A 238 0.67 -9.39 -2.38
N VAL A 239 0.42 -8.07 -2.39
CA VAL A 239 1.43 -7.02 -2.37
C VAL A 239 1.18 -6.04 -1.23
N GLN A 240 2.26 -5.46 -0.69
CA GLN A 240 2.20 -4.39 0.30
C GLN A 240 3.42 -3.48 0.18
N LEU A 241 3.20 -2.17 0.18
CA LEU A 241 4.26 -1.19 0.37
C LEU A 241 4.61 -1.10 1.86
N VAL A 242 5.88 -1.31 2.18
CA VAL A 242 6.38 -1.44 3.56
C VAL A 242 7.03 -0.15 4.04
N ALA A 243 7.85 0.47 3.20
CA ALA A 243 8.56 1.71 3.51
C ALA A 243 8.71 2.58 2.25
N HIS A 244 8.79 3.91 2.45
CA HIS A 244 8.97 4.89 1.38
C HIS A 244 10.39 5.49 1.32
N SER A 245 11.11 5.51 2.43
CA SER A 245 12.37 6.24 2.60
C SER A 245 13.26 5.51 3.63
N PRO A 246 14.60 5.57 3.51
CA PRO A 246 15.38 6.18 2.44
C PRO A 246 15.31 5.43 1.11
N VAL A 247 14.78 4.21 1.13
CA VAL A 247 14.51 3.38 -0.05
C VAL A 247 13.05 2.93 -0.04
N ALA A 248 12.47 2.78 -1.21
CA ALA A 248 11.12 2.25 -1.35
C ALA A 248 11.16 0.72 -1.27
N VAL A 249 10.43 0.15 -0.30
CA VAL A 249 10.43 -1.29 -0.02
C VAL A 249 9.03 -1.86 -0.24
N VAL A 250 8.92 -2.84 -1.12
CA VAL A 250 7.66 -3.53 -1.45
C VAL A 250 7.80 -4.99 -1.09
N ALA A 251 6.81 -5.55 -0.40
CA ALA A 251 6.72 -6.99 -0.19
C ALA A 251 5.66 -7.59 -1.12
N ARG A 252 5.97 -8.73 -1.75
CA ARG A 252 4.99 -9.55 -2.48
C ARG A 252 5.02 -10.98 -1.96
N ALA A 253 3.86 -11.62 -1.92
CA ALA A 253 3.71 -12.97 -1.37
C ALA A 253 3.10 -13.93 -2.39
N MET A 254 3.58 -15.17 -2.35
CA MET A 254 3.05 -16.30 -3.10
C MET A 254 2.03 -17.08 -2.27
N ASP A 255 1.15 -17.79 -2.96
CA ASP A 255 0.26 -18.78 -2.37
C ASP A 255 1.03 -19.86 -1.57
N SER A 256 2.25 -20.21 -1.98
CA SER A 256 3.11 -21.17 -1.29
C SER A 256 3.53 -20.78 0.12
N GLY A 257 3.41 -19.51 0.51
CA GLY A 257 3.94 -19.01 1.79
C GLY A 257 5.25 -18.26 1.67
N LEU A 258 5.85 -18.20 0.48
CA LEU A 258 7.04 -17.38 0.25
C LEU A 258 6.65 -15.89 0.18
N VAL A 259 7.36 -15.06 0.92
CA VAL A 259 7.27 -13.60 0.88
C VAL A 259 8.61 -13.05 0.40
N GLU A 260 8.59 -12.32 -0.69
CA GLU A 260 9.75 -11.63 -1.24
C GLU A 260 9.68 -10.15 -0.84
N VAL A 261 10.80 -9.64 -0.34
CA VAL A 261 10.97 -8.23 0.02
C VAL A 261 11.87 -7.59 -1.03
N LEU A 262 11.31 -6.65 -1.78
CA LEU A 262 11.94 -5.97 -2.90
C LEU A 262 12.32 -4.54 -2.53
N ILE A 263 13.45 -4.11 -3.06
CA ILE A 263 13.85 -2.70 -3.09
C ILE A 263 13.54 -2.16 -4.49
N LEU A 264 12.87 -1.01 -4.54
CA LEU A 264 12.68 -0.25 -5.77
C LEU A 264 13.77 0.82 -5.88
N SER A 265 14.40 0.89 -7.05
CA SER A 265 15.49 1.81 -7.37
C SER A 265 15.16 2.61 -8.61
N GLY A 266 15.48 3.91 -8.59
CA GLY A 266 15.20 4.83 -9.70
C GLY A 266 14.08 5.83 -9.39
N PRO A 267 13.79 6.74 -10.33
CA PRO A 267 12.91 7.88 -10.08
C PRO A 267 11.43 7.48 -9.97
N LEU A 268 10.97 7.22 -8.75
CA LEU A 268 9.55 7.06 -8.40
C LEU A 268 8.89 8.43 -8.33
N GLY A 269 8.53 8.97 -9.50
CA GLY A 269 7.92 10.28 -9.64
C GLY A 269 6.55 10.24 -10.32
N PRO A 270 5.78 11.32 -10.24
CA PRO A 270 4.52 11.44 -10.95
C PRO A 270 4.74 11.31 -12.47
N GLY A 271 3.89 10.53 -13.12
CA GLY A 271 3.87 10.39 -14.57
C GLY A 271 2.47 10.66 -15.11
N PHE A 272 2.39 11.32 -16.26
CA PHE A 272 1.13 11.57 -16.95
C PHE A 272 1.22 11.11 -18.40
N ASP A 273 0.19 10.42 -18.89
CA ASP A 273 0.07 10.06 -20.30
C ASP A 273 -0.08 11.32 -21.16
N ASP A 274 0.92 11.66 -21.99
CA ASP A 274 0.74 12.70 -23.01
C ASP A 274 0.07 12.12 -24.26
N ARG A 275 -1.25 12.24 -24.34
CA ARG A 275 -2.04 11.82 -25.52
C ARG A 275 -1.71 12.59 -26.80
N ARG A 276 -0.93 13.67 -26.74
CA ARG A 276 -0.46 14.40 -27.94
C ARG A 276 0.77 13.77 -28.57
N ALA A 277 1.40 12.79 -27.91
CA ALA A 277 2.42 11.95 -28.52
C ALA A 277 1.76 11.05 -29.57
N VAL A 278 2.26 11.11 -30.81
CA VAL A 278 1.82 10.30 -31.95
C VAL A 278 1.78 8.82 -31.53
N PRO A 279 0.75 8.03 -31.90
CA PRO A 279 0.75 6.59 -31.64
C PRO A 279 2.03 5.96 -32.24
N GLY A 280 2.88 5.40 -31.38
CA GLY A 280 4.21 4.87 -31.76
C GLY A 280 5.40 5.74 -31.35
N ALA A 281 5.19 7.00 -30.97
CA ALA A 281 6.15 7.76 -30.19
C ALA A 281 6.05 7.24 -28.75
N ARG A 282 7.06 6.47 -28.30
CA ARG A 282 7.20 6.10 -26.89
C ARG A 282 6.95 7.37 -26.06
N ALA A 283 5.98 7.32 -25.14
CA ALA A 283 5.75 8.38 -24.17
C ALA A 283 7.13 8.80 -23.67
N SER A 284 7.52 10.04 -23.97
CA SER A 284 8.91 10.48 -24.02
C SER A 284 9.68 9.89 -22.83
N SER A 285 10.47 8.85 -23.12
CA SER A 285 11.33 8.22 -22.14
C SER A 285 12.23 9.33 -21.64
N ARG A 286 12.03 9.71 -20.37
CA ARG A 286 12.95 10.62 -19.69
C ARG A 286 14.37 10.09 -19.92
N PRO A 287 15.37 10.95 -20.18
CA PRO A 287 16.76 10.55 -20.01
C PRO A 287 17.01 10.40 -18.51
N GLY A 288 16.59 9.27 -17.95
CA GLY A 288 16.75 8.87 -16.56
C GLY A 288 16.77 7.35 -16.51
N GLU A 289 17.50 6.79 -15.55
CA GLU A 289 17.57 5.34 -15.38
C GLU A 289 16.15 4.76 -15.23
N PRO A 290 15.87 3.60 -15.86
CA PRO A 290 14.57 2.96 -15.72
C PRO A 290 14.32 2.64 -14.25
N LEU A 291 13.06 2.67 -13.85
CA LEU A 291 12.67 2.13 -12.56
C LEU A 291 13.04 0.64 -12.52
N THR A 292 13.83 0.22 -11.54
CA THR A 292 14.21 -1.18 -11.35
C THR A 292 13.76 -1.68 -10.00
N CYS A 293 13.67 -3.01 -9.87
CA CYS A 293 13.43 -3.65 -8.59
C CYS A 293 14.35 -4.86 -8.43
N ALA A 294 14.76 -5.15 -7.20
CA ALA A 294 15.55 -6.34 -6.88
C ALA A 294 14.99 -6.99 -5.62
N VAL A 295 14.93 -8.33 -5.62
CA VAL A 295 14.62 -9.11 -4.42
C VAL A 295 15.81 -9.00 -3.46
N PHE A 296 15.57 -8.41 -2.30
CA PHE A 296 16.59 -8.20 -1.28
C PHE A 296 16.58 -9.32 -0.23
N GLU A 297 15.39 -9.78 0.17
CA GLU A 297 15.23 -10.82 1.18
C GLU A 297 14.02 -11.70 0.86
N GLU A 298 14.14 -12.99 1.14
CA GLU A 298 13.07 -13.97 1.02
C GLU A 298 12.72 -14.54 2.39
N VAL A 299 11.43 -14.58 2.71
CA VAL A 299 10.89 -15.12 3.96
C VAL A 299 9.94 -16.25 3.62
N ASP A 300 10.32 -17.47 3.99
CA ASP A 300 9.47 -18.65 3.87
C ASP A 300 8.65 -18.84 5.17
N LEU A 301 7.33 -18.75 5.07
CA LEU A 301 6.42 -19.00 6.19
C LEU A 301 6.25 -20.50 6.51
N VAL A 302 6.91 -21.40 5.75
CA VAL A 302 6.89 -22.86 5.92
C VAL A 302 5.45 -23.38 6.04
N LEU A 303 4.60 -22.97 5.11
CA LEU A 303 3.22 -23.44 5.10
C LEU A 303 3.21 -24.92 4.74
N ARG A 304 2.65 -25.76 5.62
CA ARG A 304 2.33 -27.15 5.25
C ARG A 304 1.39 -27.11 4.05
N GLN A 305 1.58 -28.02 3.09
CA GLN A 305 0.75 -28.11 1.88
C GLN A 305 -0.73 -28.14 2.26
N THR A 306 -1.40 -27.02 2.07
CA THR A 306 -2.85 -26.87 2.26
C THR A 306 -3.45 -26.63 0.88
N ARG A 307 -4.71 -26.98 0.68
CA ARG A 307 -5.34 -26.89 -0.65
C ARG A 307 -5.57 -25.46 -1.14
N ALA A 308 -5.37 -24.45 -0.28
CA ALA A 308 -5.55 -23.04 -0.62
C ALA A 308 -4.86 -22.08 0.40
N PRO A 309 -3.52 -22.06 0.52
CA PRO A 309 -2.87 -20.99 1.26
C PRO A 309 -2.88 -19.75 0.36
N CYS A 310 -3.61 -18.71 0.75
CA CYS A 310 -3.42 -17.37 0.20
C CYS A 310 -2.83 -16.53 1.32
N VAL A 311 -1.58 -16.12 1.15
CA VAL A 311 -0.93 -15.18 2.07
C VAL A 311 -1.51 -13.81 1.81
N ARG A 312 -1.94 -13.12 2.86
CA ARG A 312 -2.36 -11.73 2.82
C ARG A 312 -1.39 -10.90 3.63
N LEU A 313 -0.74 -9.97 2.94
CA LEU A 313 0.13 -8.99 3.53
C LEU A 313 -0.70 -7.79 4.01
N ALA A 314 -0.35 -7.26 5.17
CA ALA A 314 -0.96 -6.05 5.71
C ALA A 314 0.09 -5.22 6.44
N PRO A 315 0.02 -3.87 6.36
CA PRO A 315 0.91 -3.03 7.14
C PRO A 315 0.59 -3.20 8.63
N MET A 316 1.62 -3.19 9.47
CA MET A 316 1.42 -3.15 10.91
C MET A 316 1.50 -1.69 11.38
N PRO A 317 0.41 -1.11 11.92
CA PRO A 317 0.46 0.25 12.46
C PRO A 317 1.31 0.22 13.73
N LEU A 318 2.54 0.68 13.63
CA LEU A 318 3.44 0.80 14.78
C LEU A 318 3.56 2.26 15.20
N GLN A 319 3.62 2.45 16.51
CA GLN A 319 3.81 3.76 17.12
C GLN A 319 5.19 4.32 16.74
N GLU A 320 5.28 5.65 16.71
CA GLU A 320 6.42 6.45 16.25
C GLU A 320 7.73 6.20 17.03
N ASP A 321 7.68 5.45 18.14
CA ASP A 321 8.81 5.22 19.06
C ASP A 321 9.44 3.82 18.99
N CYS A 322 9.15 3.01 17.96
CA CYS A 322 9.83 1.73 17.81
C CYS A 322 11.25 1.93 17.27
N GLU A 323 12.26 1.69 18.10
CA GLU A 323 13.69 1.67 17.71
C GLU A 323 14.06 0.58 16.66
N GLY A 324 13.08 -0.24 16.28
CA GLY A 324 13.18 -1.33 15.33
C GLY A 324 12.95 -0.92 13.86
N GLY A 325 12.93 -1.92 12.98
CA GLY A 325 12.56 -1.72 11.57
C GLY A 325 11.05 -1.63 11.36
N PRO A 326 10.57 -1.33 10.13
CA PRO A 326 9.17 -1.44 9.79
C PRO A 326 8.70 -2.89 9.83
N TRP A 327 7.44 -3.07 10.25
CA TRP A 327 6.84 -4.38 10.39
C TRP A 327 5.74 -4.61 9.35
N LEU A 328 5.70 -5.85 8.87
CA LEU A 328 4.69 -6.38 7.97
C LEU A 328 3.99 -7.56 8.63
N LEU A 329 2.66 -7.63 8.50
CA LEU A 329 1.91 -8.83 8.88
C LEU A 329 1.70 -9.70 7.65
N ALA A 330 2.06 -10.98 7.76
CA ALA A 330 1.76 -12.00 6.78
C ALA A 330 0.76 -12.99 7.37
N ARG A 331 -0.45 -13.04 6.80
CA ARG A 331 -1.55 -13.89 7.26
C ARG A 331 -1.90 -14.94 6.23
N SER A 332 -1.84 -16.20 6.62
CA SER A 332 -2.44 -17.32 5.90
C SER A 332 -3.52 -17.97 6.76
N ARG A 333 -4.10 -19.08 6.28
CA ARG A 333 -5.02 -19.91 7.09
C ARG A 333 -4.31 -20.67 8.21
N ALA A 334 -3.03 -21.00 8.01
CA ALA A 334 -2.26 -21.82 8.94
C ALA A 334 -1.43 -20.98 9.91
N VAL A 335 -0.95 -19.81 9.48
CA VAL A 335 0.00 -18.99 10.23
C VAL A 335 -0.34 -17.51 10.09
N VAL A 336 -0.25 -16.78 11.19
CA VAL A 336 -0.11 -15.32 11.21
C VAL A 336 1.30 -15.01 11.70
N ALA A 337 2.11 -14.34 10.90
CA ALA A 337 3.46 -13.93 11.25
C ALA A 337 3.61 -12.42 11.17
N ALA A 338 4.41 -11.86 12.07
CA ALA A 338 4.89 -10.49 12.03
C ALA A 338 6.36 -10.52 11.58
N ILE A 339 6.68 -9.77 10.54
CA ILE A 339 8.02 -9.72 9.93
C ILE A 339 8.57 -8.31 10.17
N GLU A 340 9.60 -8.20 10.99
CA GLU A 340 10.34 -6.95 11.22
C GLU A 340 11.52 -6.86 10.25
N LEU A 341 11.53 -5.82 9.42
CA LEU A 341 12.63 -5.55 8.50
C LEU A 341 13.73 -4.76 9.21
N VAL A 342 14.49 -5.41 10.09
CA VAL A 342 15.50 -4.77 10.96
C VAL A 342 16.52 -3.95 10.16
N TRP A 343 16.95 -4.45 9.01
CA TRP A 343 17.89 -3.75 8.13
C TRP A 343 17.36 -2.41 7.61
N VAL A 344 16.05 -2.28 7.37
CA VAL A 344 15.46 -0.99 6.98
C VAL A 344 15.57 0.02 8.12
N GLY A 345 15.39 -0.42 9.37
CA GLY A 345 15.63 0.40 10.56
C GLY A 345 17.09 0.85 10.72
N VAL A 346 18.04 0.04 10.25
CA VAL A 346 19.46 0.44 10.17
C VAL A 346 19.68 1.48 9.07
N LEU A 347 19.10 1.28 7.89
CA LEU A 347 19.17 2.24 6.78
C LEU A 347 18.58 3.60 7.15
N LEU A 348 17.45 3.60 7.84
CA LEU A 348 16.78 4.81 8.35
C LEU A 348 17.65 5.61 9.32
N ARG A 349 18.51 4.94 10.11
CA ARG A 349 19.37 5.57 11.11
C ARG A 349 20.78 5.89 10.61
N GLY A 350 21.25 5.20 9.57
CA GLY A 350 22.66 5.16 9.15
C GLY A 350 23.04 6.07 7.99
N LEU A 351 22.23 7.07 7.62
CA LEU A 351 22.45 7.90 6.43
C LEU A 351 23.77 8.69 6.40
N ASP A 352 24.50 8.79 7.52
CA ASP A 352 25.76 9.55 7.62
C ASP A 352 27.03 8.68 7.82
N ALA A 353 26.93 7.35 7.88
CA ALA A 353 28.10 6.48 8.10
C ALA A 353 28.15 5.30 7.10
N PRO A 354 29.32 5.00 6.50
CA PRO A 354 29.45 3.84 5.62
C PRO A 354 29.16 2.56 6.40
N LEU A 355 28.14 1.83 5.96
CA LEU A 355 27.74 0.54 6.52
C LEU A 355 28.88 -0.47 6.29
N SER A 356 29.79 -0.53 7.25
CA SER A 356 30.95 -1.41 7.22
C SER A 356 30.57 -2.72 7.91
N GLY A 357 29.67 -3.50 7.30
CA GLY A 357 29.21 -4.76 7.89
C GLY A 357 28.02 -5.40 7.16
N ARG A 358 27.74 -6.67 7.49
CA ARG A 358 26.54 -7.39 7.02
C ARG A 358 25.30 -6.76 7.66
N LEU A 359 24.31 -6.39 6.85
CA LEU A 359 23.02 -5.91 7.35
C LEU A 359 22.31 -7.01 8.17
N PRO A 360 21.61 -6.66 9.26
CA PRO A 360 20.89 -7.64 10.06
C PRO A 360 19.73 -8.25 9.27
N SER A 361 19.49 -9.55 9.45
CA SER A 361 18.33 -10.23 8.85
C SER A 361 17.02 -9.76 9.49
N SER A 362 15.92 -9.95 8.76
CA SER A 362 14.59 -9.71 9.31
C SER A 362 14.27 -10.67 10.45
N VAL A 363 13.48 -10.19 11.41
CA VAL A 363 13.00 -11.00 12.54
C VAL A 363 11.56 -11.40 12.28
N ILE A 364 11.30 -12.71 12.31
CA ILE A 364 9.97 -13.28 12.02
C ILE A 364 9.39 -13.82 13.33
N THR A 365 8.22 -13.31 13.70
CA THR A 365 7.51 -13.71 14.92
C THR A 365 6.16 -14.32 14.56
N THR A 366 5.99 -15.63 14.77
CA THR A 366 4.73 -16.35 14.50
C THR A 366 3.67 -16.01 15.54
N LEU A 367 2.78 -15.05 15.28
CA LEU A 367 1.75 -14.63 16.22
C LEU A 367 0.70 -15.71 16.50
N VAL A 368 0.31 -16.48 15.49
CA VAL A 368 -0.70 -17.55 15.60
C VAL A 368 -0.34 -18.69 14.67
N GLU A 369 -0.48 -19.92 15.14
CA GLU A 369 -0.36 -21.15 14.35
C GLU A 369 -1.63 -22.00 14.49
N VAL A 370 -2.06 -22.63 13.40
CA VAL A 370 -3.26 -23.47 13.31
C VAL A 370 -2.88 -24.86 12.77
N ARG A 371 -3.26 -25.93 13.50
CA ARG A 371 -2.89 -27.33 13.20
C ARG A 371 -3.66 -27.95 12.05
N ALA A 372 -4.88 -27.49 11.78
CA ALA A 372 -5.75 -28.02 10.73
C ALA A 372 -6.32 -26.87 9.87
N ALA A 373 -5.78 -26.68 8.67
CA ALA A 373 -6.25 -25.64 7.74
C ALA A 373 -7.52 -26.06 6.95
N ASP A 374 -7.83 -27.36 6.91
CA ASP A 374 -8.90 -27.96 6.10
C ASP A 374 -10.05 -28.57 6.97
N GLY A 375 -10.16 -28.18 8.25
CA GLY A 375 -11.15 -28.68 9.21
C GLY A 375 -11.47 -27.67 10.33
N PRO A 376 -12.14 -28.05 11.43
CA PRO A 376 -12.32 -27.16 12.58
C PRO A 376 -10.95 -26.68 13.09
N CYS A 377 -10.72 -25.37 13.04
CA CYS A 377 -9.41 -24.79 13.34
C CYS A 377 -9.03 -25.00 14.81
N GLU A 378 -8.01 -25.81 15.06
CA GLU A 378 -7.35 -25.91 16.36
C GLU A 378 -6.13 -24.97 16.38
N ILE A 379 -6.15 -23.98 17.29
CA ILE A 379 -5.00 -23.09 17.50
C ILE A 379 -3.88 -23.92 18.15
N ALA A 380 -2.79 -24.10 17.42
CA ALA A 380 -1.61 -24.83 17.85
C ALA A 380 -0.78 -24.05 18.86
N GLY A 381 -0.74 -22.73 18.68
CA GLY A 381 0.00 -21.78 19.50
C GLY A 381 -0.38 -20.35 19.15
N TRP A 382 -0.23 -19.46 20.12
CA TRP A 382 -0.35 -18.02 19.90
C TRP A 382 0.67 -17.31 20.79
N GLN A 383 1.17 -16.17 20.32
CA GLN A 383 2.00 -15.29 21.11
C GLN A 383 1.59 -13.83 20.89
N LEU A 384 1.70 -13.05 21.96
CA LEU A 384 1.53 -11.62 21.88
C LEU A 384 2.85 -10.98 21.47
N LEU A 385 2.79 -10.05 20.52
CA LEU A 385 3.95 -9.24 20.20
C LEU A 385 4.19 -8.27 21.38
N ALA A 386 5.15 -8.61 22.24
CA ALA A 386 5.57 -7.71 23.30
C ALA A 386 6.24 -6.49 22.66
N LYS A 387 5.75 -5.28 22.97
CA LYS A 387 6.44 -4.06 22.57
C LYS A 387 7.85 -4.08 23.17
N GLY A 388 8.87 -4.00 22.32
CA GLY A 388 10.26 -3.72 22.70
C GLY A 388 10.76 -4.54 23.89
N LEU A 389 11.21 -5.78 23.66
CA LEU A 389 12.15 -6.41 24.59
C LEU A 389 13.52 -5.74 24.44
N ALA A 390 13.68 -4.58 25.07
CA ALA A 390 14.98 -4.23 25.63
C ALA A 390 15.36 -5.32 26.66
N PRO A 391 16.62 -5.75 26.75
CA PRO A 391 17.00 -6.80 27.67
C PRO A 391 16.86 -6.30 29.12
N ALA A 392 16.02 -7.02 29.89
CA ALA A 392 15.97 -7.17 31.35
C ALA A 392 16.19 -5.95 32.26
N LEU A 393 15.16 -5.62 33.07
CA LEU A 393 15.26 -5.49 34.54
C LEU A 393 13.85 -5.62 35.17
N PRO A 394 13.71 -6.19 36.38
CA PRO A 394 12.43 -6.52 36.98
C PRO A 394 11.84 -5.36 37.79
N LEU A 395 10.55 -5.53 38.12
CA LEU A 395 9.65 -4.71 38.94
C LEU A 395 8.76 -3.71 38.18
N ALA A 396 7.54 -4.19 37.99
CA ALA A 396 6.33 -3.42 37.75
C ALA A 396 6.22 -2.20 38.66
N GLN A 397 5.95 -1.03 38.06
CA GLN A 397 5.24 0.04 38.73
C GLN A 397 3.77 0.01 38.26
N PRO A 398 2.79 -0.03 39.18
CA PRO A 398 1.39 0.10 38.84
C PRO A 398 1.09 1.58 38.59
N GLY A 399 1.00 1.97 37.32
CA GLY A 399 0.70 3.36 36.93
C GLY A 399 0.90 3.70 35.45
N ALA A 400 1.51 2.83 34.66
CA ALA A 400 1.64 3.04 33.22
C ALA A 400 0.28 2.86 32.52
N SER A 401 -0.12 3.89 31.76
CA SER A 401 -1.19 3.85 30.76
C SER A 401 -1.11 2.55 29.94
N PRO A 402 -2.23 1.88 29.60
CA PRO A 402 -2.17 0.62 28.87
C PRO A 402 -1.46 0.86 27.54
N ALA A 403 -0.20 0.41 27.48
CA ALA A 403 0.59 0.40 26.27
C ALA A 403 -0.26 -0.31 25.22
N ALA A 404 -0.62 0.39 24.14
CA ALA A 404 -1.49 -0.12 23.10
C ALA A 404 -0.93 -1.44 22.53
N CYS A 405 -1.35 -2.59 23.05
CA CYS A 405 -1.00 -3.88 22.49
C CYS A 405 -1.69 -3.99 21.14
N ALA A 406 -0.92 -4.25 20.08
CA ALA A 406 -1.47 -4.73 18.83
C ALA A 406 -1.94 -6.17 19.05
N GLY A 407 -3.14 -6.34 19.61
CA GLY A 407 -3.77 -7.64 19.83
C GLY A 407 -4.65 -8.02 18.64
N LEU A 408 -4.54 -9.27 18.19
CA LEU A 408 -5.53 -9.86 17.29
C LEU A 408 -6.84 -10.06 18.10
N TRP A 409 -7.90 -9.33 17.77
CA TRP A 409 -9.22 -9.57 18.37
C TRP A 409 -9.83 -10.84 17.77
N LEU A 410 -9.63 -11.98 18.42
CA LEU A 410 -10.31 -13.24 18.09
C LEU A 410 -11.76 -13.17 18.61
N ARG A 411 -12.72 -13.04 17.70
CA ARG A 411 -14.13 -13.19 18.03
C ARG A 411 -14.49 -14.68 17.99
N ILE A 412 -14.43 -15.34 19.14
CA ILE A 412 -14.94 -16.70 19.29
C ILE A 412 -16.47 -16.64 19.14
N ARG A 413 -17.01 -17.12 18.01
CA ARG A 413 -18.44 -17.44 17.93
C ARG A 413 -18.61 -18.79 18.61
N ALA A 414 -19.11 -18.80 19.84
CA ALA A 414 -19.65 -20.02 20.42
C ALA A 414 -20.76 -20.51 19.48
N GLY A 415 -20.60 -21.72 18.95
CA GLY A 415 -21.64 -22.39 18.19
C GLY A 415 -22.85 -22.57 19.10
N GLY A 416 -23.86 -21.71 18.95
CA GLY A 416 -25.18 -21.98 19.44
C GLY A 416 -25.72 -23.17 18.67
N SER A 417 -25.46 -24.37 19.18
CA SER A 417 -26.25 -25.55 18.89
C SER A 417 -27.68 -25.22 19.30
N ALA A 418 -28.50 -24.81 18.33
CA ALA A 418 -29.95 -24.89 18.44
C ALA A 418 -30.34 -26.38 18.42
N ALA A 419 -30.10 -27.05 19.55
CA ALA A 419 -30.66 -28.35 19.90
C ALA A 419 -30.44 -28.55 21.41
N ALA A 420 -31.49 -28.29 22.19
CA ALA A 420 -31.90 -28.98 23.43
C ALA A 420 -32.62 -28.02 24.40
N ALA A 421 -33.95 -28.14 24.40
CA ALA A 421 -34.97 -27.80 25.41
C ALA A 421 -36.05 -26.86 24.86
#